data_AF-A0A842ZT98-F1
#
_entry.id   AF-A0A842ZT98-F1
#
_cell.length_a   1.000
_cell.length_b   1.000
_cell.length_c   1.000
_cell.angle_alpha   90.00
_cell.angle_beta   90.00
_cell.angle_gamma   90.00
#
_symmetry.space_group_name_H-M   'P 1'
#
loop_
_entity.id
_entity.type
_entity.pdbx_description
1 polymer ?
#
loop_
_entity_poly.entity_id
_entity_poly.type
_entity_poly.pdbx_seq_one_letter_code
_entity_poly.pdbx_strand_id
1 'polypeptide(L)'
;MSNSLDSERNKFIGTWKTASEVPSINWTMTLFSDGTSTGAVTGNTWALKDGKLVFIATTQDGAVVGAFNYIFSNNTTLTLTDVNTGSSKVYTKQ
;
A
#
# COMPACT_ATOMS: atom_id res chain seq x y z
N MET A 1 3.71 21.97 -13.40
CA MET A 1 4.12 21.62 -12.03
C MET A 1 3.47 20.29 -11.68
N SER A 2 4.20 19.17 -11.79
CA SER A 2 3.66 17.82 -11.56
C SER A 2 4.70 16.82 -11.02
N ASN A 3 5.89 17.29 -10.59
CA ASN A 3 6.98 16.38 -10.21
C ASN A 3 6.87 15.76 -8.82
N SER A 4 6.04 16.28 -7.90
CA SER A 4 6.00 15.80 -6.51
C SER A 4 5.18 14.52 -6.35
N LEU A 5 3.99 14.45 -6.96
CA LEU A 5 3.12 13.26 -6.87
C LEU A 5 3.73 12.06 -7.59
N ASP A 6 4.33 12.27 -8.76
CA ASP A 6 4.98 11.18 -9.50
C ASP A 6 6.22 10.65 -8.76
N SER A 7 7.02 11.53 -8.16
CA SER A 7 8.20 11.12 -7.37
C SER A 7 7.81 10.41 -6.07
N GLU A 8 6.71 10.80 -5.43
CA GLU A 8 6.18 10.12 -4.27
C GLU A 8 5.59 8.75 -4.62
N ARG A 9 4.78 8.68 -5.67
CA ARG A 9 4.21 7.43 -6.20
C ARG A 9 5.29 6.41 -6.52
N ASN A 10 6.41 6.85 -7.09
CA ASN A 10 7.53 5.97 -7.43
C ASN A 10 8.16 5.27 -6.23
N LYS A 11 8.06 5.83 -5.01
CA LYS A 11 8.60 5.18 -3.80
C LYS A 11 7.86 3.88 -3.49
N PHE A 12 6.56 3.84 -3.76
CA PHE A 12 5.69 2.69 -3.50
C PHE A 12 5.88 1.54 -4.48
N ILE A 13 6.36 1.81 -5.70
CA ILE A 13 6.45 0.78 -6.74
C ILE A 13 7.42 -0.31 -6.30
N GLY A 14 6.99 -1.57 -6.38
CA GLY A 14 7.78 -2.76 -6.02
C GLY A 14 7.05 -3.72 -5.10
N THR A 15 7.77 -4.74 -4.65
CA THR A 15 7.26 -5.79 -3.76
C THR A 15 7.58 -5.46 -2.31
N TRP A 16 6.58 -5.57 -1.45
CA TRP A 16 6.60 -5.24 -0.03
C TRP A 16 6.17 -6.45 0.78
N LYS A 17 6.94 -6.77 1.82
CA LYS A 17 6.68 -7.92 2.68
C LYS A 17 6.59 -7.48 4.14
N THR A 18 5.57 -7.93 4.86
CA THR A 18 5.50 -7.66 6.31
C THR A 18 6.58 -8.44 7.05
N ALA A 19 7.22 -7.80 8.02
CA ALA A 19 7.98 -8.51 9.03
C ALA A 19 6.98 -9.03 10.09
N SER A 20 6.61 -10.30 10.02
CA SER A 20 5.84 -10.97 11.07
C SER A 20 6.76 -11.90 11.84
N GLU A 21 6.73 -11.84 13.17
CA GLU A 21 7.42 -12.80 14.05
C GLU A 21 6.82 -14.21 13.91
N VAL A 22 5.59 -14.32 13.40
CA VAL A 22 4.93 -15.58 13.06
C VAL A 22 5.16 -15.88 11.57
N PRO A 23 5.92 -16.92 11.20
CA PRO A 23 6.30 -17.22 9.82
C PRO A 23 5.12 -17.46 8.87
N SER A 24 3.97 -17.88 9.40
CA SER A 24 2.74 -18.16 8.64
C SER A 24 1.92 -16.92 8.30
N ILE A 25 2.27 -15.74 8.81
CA ILE A 25 1.53 -14.47 8.61
C ILE A 25 2.41 -13.46 7.88
N ASN A 26 3.09 -13.91 6.83
CA ASN A 26 3.85 -13.01 5.95
C ASN A 26 2.95 -12.54 4.81
N TRP A 27 2.51 -11.28 4.89
CA TRP A 27 1.77 -10.64 3.81
C TRP A 27 2.76 -10.06 2.81
N THR A 28 2.61 -10.45 1.54
CA THR A 28 3.37 -9.89 0.43
C THR A 28 2.42 -9.11 -0.46
N MET A 29 2.81 -7.89 -0.81
CA MET A 29 2.05 -7.01 -1.68
C MET A 29 2.96 -6.43 -2.76
N THR A 30 2.53 -6.41 -4.01
CA THR A 30 3.26 -5.75 -5.10
C THR A 30 2.44 -4.58 -5.64
N LEU A 31 3.08 -3.42 -5.77
CA LEU A 31 2.48 -2.20 -6.32
C LEU A 31 3.14 -1.88 -7.67
N PHE A 32 2.34 -1.88 -8.74
CA PHE A 32 2.83 -1.66 -10.10
C PHE A 32 2.68 -0.20 -10.53
N SER A 33 3.54 0.22 -11.46
CA SER A 33 3.56 1.58 -12.01
C SER A 33 2.29 1.95 -12.80
N ASP A 34 1.50 0.98 -13.24
CA ASP A 34 0.21 1.17 -13.90
C ASP A 34 -0.96 1.39 -12.93
N GLY A 35 -0.71 1.30 -11.61
CA GLY A 35 -1.74 1.46 -10.57
C GLY A 35 -2.45 0.15 -10.19
N THR A 36 -2.01 -0.99 -10.72
CA THR A 36 -2.48 -2.30 -10.25
C THR A 36 -1.71 -2.76 -9.02
N SER A 37 -2.31 -3.65 -8.24
CA SER A 37 -1.67 -4.28 -7.08
C SER A 37 -2.00 -5.77 -6.95
N THR A 38 -1.08 -6.55 -6.41
CA THR A 38 -1.30 -7.96 -6.02
C THR A 38 -1.02 -8.15 -4.54
N GLY A 39 -1.71 -9.09 -3.89
CA GLY A 39 -1.48 -9.44 -2.49
C GLY A 39 -1.80 -8.34 -1.46
N ALA A 40 -2.30 -7.19 -1.93
CA ALA A 40 -2.84 -6.15 -1.06
C ALA A 40 -4.11 -6.66 -0.37
N VAL A 41 -4.27 -6.33 0.91
CA VAL A 41 -5.35 -6.86 1.78
C VAL A 41 -6.74 -6.54 1.24
N THR A 42 -6.89 -5.47 0.47
CA THR A 42 -8.20 -4.89 0.13
C THR A 42 -8.33 -4.38 -1.32
N GLY A 43 -7.41 -4.69 -2.24
CA GLY A 43 -7.47 -4.08 -3.57
C GLY A 43 -6.68 -4.76 -4.68
N ASN A 44 -7.24 -4.72 -5.89
CA ASN A 44 -6.55 -5.04 -7.14
C ASN A 44 -5.94 -3.80 -7.80
N THR A 45 -6.25 -2.60 -7.30
CA THR A 45 -5.68 -1.34 -7.74
C THR A 45 -5.32 -0.45 -6.55
N TRP A 46 -4.42 0.50 -6.78
CA TRP A 46 -3.97 1.47 -5.79
C TRP A 46 -3.75 2.86 -6.39
N ALA A 47 -3.90 3.87 -5.55
CA ALA A 47 -3.65 5.27 -5.91
C ALA A 47 -3.15 6.07 -4.70
N LEU A 48 -2.50 7.21 -4.98
CA LEU A 48 -2.31 8.26 -3.99
C LEU A 48 -3.40 9.30 -4.14
N LYS A 49 -4.15 9.54 -3.07
CA LYS A 49 -5.24 10.52 -3.05
C LYS A 49 -5.23 11.25 -1.71
N ASP A 50 -5.23 12.58 -1.75
CA ASP A 50 -5.26 13.45 -0.56
C ASP A 50 -4.16 13.09 0.48
N GLY A 51 -2.96 12.75 0.00
CA GLY A 51 -1.82 12.35 0.85
C GLY A 51 -1.96 10.96 1.49
N LYS A 52 -2.88 10.12 0.99
CA LYS A 52 -3.13 8.76 1.50
C LYS A 52 -2.89 7.73 0.41
N LEU A 53 -2.45 6.55 0.84
CA LEU A 53 -2.44 5.37 -0.01
C LEU A 53 -3.83 4.74 0.03
N VAL A 54 -4.44 4.59 -1.14
CA VAL A 54 -5.80 4.07 -1.29
C VAL A 54 -5.74 2.77 -2.08
N PHE A 55 -6.27 1.70 -1.51
CA PHE A 55 -6.53 0.43 -2.20
C PHE A 55 -8.00 0.36 -2.58
N ILE A 56 -8.26 -0.07 -3.81
CA ILE A 56 -9.61 -0.24 -4.34
C ILE A 56 -9.73 -1.70 -4.81
N ALA A 57 -10.66 -2.44 -4.21
CA ALA A 57 -11.13 -3.72 -4.71
C ALA A 57 -12.48 -3.51 -5.40
N THR A 58 -12.55 -3.83 -6.68
CA THR A 58 -13.84 -3.90 -7.38
C THR A 58 -14.41 -5.29 -7.21
N THR A 59 -15.55 -5.42 -6.55
CA THR A 59 -16.32 -6.66 -6.39
C THR A 59 -17.62 -6.59 -7.18
N GLN A 60 -18.35 -7.70 -7.23
CA GLN A 60 -19.68 -7.74 -7.87
C GLN A 60 -20.68 -6.79 -7.19
N ASP A 61 -20.51 -6.54 -5.88
CA ASP A 61 -21.42 -5.74 -5.06
C ASP A 61 -21.01 -4.26 -4.97
N GLY A 62 -19.87 -3.88 -5.57
CA GLY A 62 -19.38 -2.50 -5.59
C GLY A 62 -17.88 -2.39 -5.35
N ALA A 63 -17.41 -1.15 -5.10
CA ALA A 63 -16.01 -0.90 -4.79
C ALA A 63 -15.79 -0.86 -3.27
N VAL A 64 -14.88 -1.69 -2.78
CA VAL A 64 -14.35 -1.61 -1.41
C VAL A 64 -13.11 -0.74 -1.45
N VAL A 65 -13.06 0.29 -0.59
CA VAL A 65 -11.97 1.26 -0.54
C VAL A 65 -11.30 1.20 0.83
N GLY A 66 -10.02 0.86 0.86
CA GLY A 66 -9.17 0.97 2.05
C GLY A 66 -8.25 2.17 1.93
N ALA A 67 -8.31 3.10 2.89
CA ALA A 67 -7.43 4.26 2.93
C ALA A 67 -6.42 4.13 4.08
N PHE A 68 -5.16 4.45 3.79
CA PHE A 68 -4.04 4.29 4.71
C PHE A 68 -3.21 5.56 4.78
N ASN A 69 -2.91 5.99 6.00
CA ASN A 69 -1.77 6.87 6.23
C ASN A 69 -0.49 6.06 6.03
N TYR A 70 0.56 6.69 5.53
CA TYR A 70 1.84 6.01 5.29
C TYR A 70 3.03 6.82 5.80
N ILE A 71 4.06 6.10 6.21
CA ILE A 71 5.35 6.67 6.57
C ILE A 71 6.45 5.81 5.94
N PHE A 72 7.34 6.45 5.17
CA PHE A 72 8.60 5.85 4.76
C PHE A 72 9.66 6.22 5.79
N SER A 73 10.15 5.26 6.58
CA SER A 73 11.32 5.50 7.44
C SER A 73 12.62 5.54 6.62
N ASN A 74 12.62 4.89 5.46
CA ASN A 74 13.63 4.95 4.41
C ASN A 74 13.01 4.48 3.08
N ASN A 75 13.80 4.31 2.01
CA ASN A 75 13.29 3.84 0.71
C ASN A 75 12.91 2.34 0.68
N THR A 76 13.18 1.60 1.75
CA THR A 76 12.98 0.16 1.88
C THR A 76 12.00 -0.25 2.99
N THR A 77 11.49 0.70 3.78
CA THR A 77 10.62 0.42 4.92
C THR A 77 9.42 1.35 4.90
N LEU A 78 8.23 0.76 4.88
CA LEU A 78 6.94 1.41 4.75
C LEU A 78 6.04 1.00 5.91
N THR A 79 5.57 1.96 6.69
CA THR A 79 4.50 1.74 7.67
C THR A 79 3.19 2.19 7.06
N LEU A 80 2.19 1.32 7.05
CA LEU A 80 0.81 1.64 6.68
C LEU A 80 -0.08 1.59 7.90
N THR A 81 -0.87 2.64 8.11
CA THR A 81 -1.85 2.75 9.19
C THR A 81 -3.23 2.92 8.59
N ASP A 82 -4.12 1.95 8.84
CA ASP A 82 -5.50 1.99 8.39
C ASP A 82 -6.23 3.19 9.01
N VAL A 83 -6.85 4.03 8.18
CA VAL A 83 -7.49 5.28 8.61
C VAL A 83 -8.74 5.03 9.46
N ASN A 84 -9.42 3.90 9.27
CA ASN A 84 -10.66 3.58 9.96
C ASN A 84 -10.41 2.90 11.31
N THR A 85 -9.40 2.03 11.38
CA THR A 85 -9.12 1.22 12.57
C THR A 85 -7.91 1.69 13.39
N GLY A 86 -7.03 2.52 12.81
CA GLY A 86 -5.76 2.91 13.40
C GLY A 86 -4.71 1.78 13.45
N SER A 87 -5.05 0.59 12.95
CA SER A 87 -4.13 -0.56 12.95
C SER A 87 -2.96 -0.31 12.00
N SER A 88 -1.74 -0.60 12.45
CA SER A 88 -0.53 -0.37 11.68
C SER A 88 0.16 -1.67 11.29
N LYS A 89 0.76 -1.69 10.10
CA LYS A 89 1.63 -2.77 9.61
C LYS A 89 2.89 -2.19 9.00
N VAL A 90 4.02 -2.82 9.28
CA VAL A 90 5.33 -2.45 8.73
C VAL A 90 5.69 -3.43 7.63
N TYR A 91 6.12 -2.88 6.50
CA TYR A 91 6.54 -3.59 5.30
C TYR A 91 7.98 -3.24 4.96
N THR A 92 8.71 -4.25 4.48
CA THR A 92 10.05 -4.09 3.93
C THR A 92 10.04 -4.41 2.43
N LYS A 93 10.67 -3.55 1.64
CA LYS A 93 10.82 -3.73 0.20
C LYS A 93 11.73 -4.94 -0.08
N GLN A 94 11.35 -5.78 -1.04
CA GLN A 94 12.16 -6.91 -1.51
C GLN A 94 13.11 -6.47 -2.63
#